data_AF-A0A6C0INS8-F1
#
_entry.id   AF-A0A6C0INS8-F1
#
_cell.length_a   1.000
_cell.length_b   1.000
_cell.length_c   1.000
_cell.angle_alpha   90.00
_cell.angle_beta   90.00
_cell.angle_gamma   90.00
#
_symmetry.space_group_name_H-M   'P 1'
#
loop_
_entity.id
_entity.type
_entity.pdbx_description
1 polymer ?
#
loop_
_entity_poly.entity_id
_entity_poly.type
_entity_poly.pdbx_seq_one_letter_code
_entity_poly.pdbx_strand_id
1 'polypeptide(L)'
;MSRTKKSALLVEDVFMPDLCGNSIWISRSYIDETELALGKNGNIRQGTPWSDKYIWELKRKNNKDRGEPVAFRTAGLSHSKIQGRPIRGNIRSALLARTPNCLHCGTTKTLVIDHKNDMYNDMRVLNADTQSVDDFQVLCDKCNNDLKHNAHEKEKTTGILHSVHYLCLPALRNDGEYPWEKTLTEYDESNIWCKKNTYWYDVEEFWRKRDIYVFYMKPLHRELKRKIKVIE
;
A
#
# COMPACT_ATOMS: atom_id res chain seq x y z
N MET A 1 4.28 -18.53 22.92
CA MET A 1 4.10 -17.07 23.02
C MET A 1 4.28 -16.46 21.62
N SER A 2 3.47 -15.48 21.19
CA SER A 2 3.66 -14.88 19.85
C SER A 2 4.99 -14.13 19.79
N ARG A 3 5.62 -14.06 18.61
CA ARG A 3 6.92 -13.36 18.42
C ARG A 3 6.86 -11.92 18.93
N THR A 4 5.74 -11.22 18.71
CA THR A 4 5.49 -9.86 19.19
C THR A 4 5.48 -9.76 20.72
N LYS A 5 4.84 -10.71 21.42
CA LYS A 5 4.82 -10.73 22.89
C LYS A 5 6.21 -11.01 23.47
N LYS A 6 7.00 -11.89 22.82
CA LYS A 6 8.39 -12.16 23.21
C LYS A 6 9.27 -10.92 23.03
N SER A 7 9.17 -10.26 21.87
CA SER A 7 9.92 -9.02 21.61
C SER A 7 9.53 -7.90 22.58
N ALA A 8 8.26 -7.78 22.96
CA ALA A 8 7.81 -6.77 23.93
C ALA A 8 8.44 -6.98 25.32
N LEU A 9 8.55 -8.23 25.80
CA LEU A 9 9.23 -8.53 27.07
C LEU A 9 10.72 -8.21 27.00
N LEU A 10 11.39 -8.62 25.92
CA LEU A 10 12.81 -8.32 25.70
C LEU A 10 13.10 -6.81 25.62
N VAL A 11 12.15 -6.00 25.16
CA VAL A 11 12.28 -4.54 25.18
C VAL A 11 12.38 -4.02 26.61
N GLU A 12 11.58 -4.55 27.55
CA GLU A 12 11.67 -4.17 28.97
C GLU A 12 13.06 -4.52 29.53
N ASP A 13 13.58 -5.71 29.19
CA ASP A 13 14.87 -6.19 29.70
C ASP A 13 16.06 -5.43 29.11
N VAL A 14 16.03 -5.13 27.81
CA VAL A 14 17.16 -4.50 27.09
C VAL A 14 17.18 -2.99 27.26
N PHE A 15 16.02 -2.34 27.18
CA PHE A 15 15.94 -0.88 27.24
C PHE A 15 15.69 -0.38 28.66
N MET A 16 15.16 -1.21 29.56
CA MET A 16 14.85 -0.85 30.94
C MET A 16 14.14 0.52 31.06
N PRO A 17 13.03 0.73 30.34
CA PRO A 17 12.33 2.00 30.35
C PRO A 17 11.82 2.35 31.76
N ASP A 18 11.88 3.63 32.12
CA ASP A 18 11.36 4.14 33.38
C ASP A 18 9.82 4.13 33.42
N LEU A 19 9.24 4.60 34.55
CA LEU A 19 7.79 4.68 34.73
C LEU A 19 7.09 5.58 33.70
N CYS A 20 7.82 6.54 33.13
CA CYS A 20 7.33 7.42 32.07
C CYS A 20 7.53 6.82 30.67
N GLY A 21 8.20 5.68 30.56
CA GLY A 21 8.51 4.98 29.31
C GLY A 21 9.75 5.48 28.58
N ASN A 22 10.70 6.11 29.29
CA ASN A 22 11.96 6.58 28.72
C ASN A 22 13.10 5.62 29.03
N SER A 23 13.99 5.42 28.06
CA SER A 23 15.23 4.67 28.26
C SER A 23 16.46 5.48 27.88
N ILE A 24 17.61 4.98 28.29
CA ILE A 24 18.89 5.39 27.71
C ILE A 24 18.98 4.98 26.23
N TRP A 25 19.94 5.57 25.52
CA TRP A 25 20.30 5.17 24.17
C TRP A 25 21.05 3.84 24.19
N ILE A 26 20.55 2.86 23.44
CA ILE A 26 21.21 1.57 23.25
C ILE A 26 21.74 1.51 21.81
N SER A 27 22.99 1.08 21.64
CA SER A 27 23.63 0.99 20.34
C SER A 27 23.06 -0.16 19.50
N ARG A 28 23.07 0.02 18.18
CA ARG A 28 22.65 -1.02 17.25
C ARG A 28 23.48 -2.29 17.38
N SER A 29 24.79 -2.16 17.58
CA SER A 29 25.70 -3.30 17.74
C SER A 29 25.31 -4.18 18.93
N TYR A 30 24.94 -3.57 20.06
CA TYR A 30 24.48 -4.30 21.24
C TYR A 30 23.13 -4.99 20.99
N ILE A 31 22.19 -4.29 20.35
CA ILE A 31 20.87 -4.86 20.03
C ILE A 31 20.99 -6.08 19.11
N ASP A 32 21.91 -6.04 18.14
CA ASP A 32 22.15 -7.15 17.21
C ASP A 32 22.72 -8.41 17.89
N GLU A 33 23.27 -8.30 19.11
CA GLU A 33 23.69 -9.43 19.95
C GLU A 33 22.51 -10.09 20.69
N THR A 34 21.33 -9.47 20.65
CA THR A 34 20.11 -9.96 21.31
C THR A 34 19.13 -10.55 20.31
N GLU A 35 18.05 -11.15 20.81
CA GLU A 35 16.92 -11.57 19.99
C GLU A 35 16.10 -10.40 19.38
N LEU A 36 16.48 -9.15 19.65
CA LEU A 36 15.92 -7.94 19.04
C LEU A 36 16.66 -7.51 17.76
N ALA A 37 17.63 -8.28 17.28
CA ALA A 37 18.36 -7.99 16.06
C ALA A 37 17.44 -7.65 14.88
N LEU A 38 17.72 -6.54 14.20
CA LEU A 38 16.94 -6.08 13.06
C LEU A 38 17.63 -6.43 11.73
N GLY A 39 16.93 -6.26 10.61
CA GLY A 39 17.60 -6.27 9.30
C GLY A 39 18.56 -5.08 9.14
N LYS A 40 19.40 -5.09 8.08
CA LYS A 40 20.34 -3.98 7.79
C LYS A 40 19.65 -2.60 7.79
N ASN A 41 18.46 -2.50 7.20
CA ASN A 41 17.71 -1.24 7.13
C ASN A 41 16.79 -1.01 8.35
N GLY A 42 16.90 -1.84 9.39
CA GLY A 42 16.05 -1.81 10.58
C GLY A 42 14.70 -2.50 10.41
N ASN A 43 14.17 -2.63 9.18
CA ASN A 43 12.82 -3.18 8.92
C ASN A 43 11.72 -2.56 9.81
N ILE A 44 11.89 -1.28 10.16
CA ILE A 44 11.04 -0.57 11.13
C ILE A 44 9.78 -0.11 10.40
N ARG A 45 8.62 -0.61 10.82
CA ARG A 45 7.32 -0.20 10.27
C ARG A 45 6.69 0.83 11.20
N GLN A 46 6.15 1.90 10.62
CA GLN A 46 5.43 2.96 11.36
C GLN A 46 6.24 3.54 12.54
N GLY A 47 7.57 3.59 12.42
CA GLY A 47 8.45 4.09 13.48
C GLY A 47 8.62 3.14 14.67
N THR A 48 8.03 1.94 14.64
CA THR A 48 8.03 1.03 15.78
C THR A 48 8.80 -0.26 15.47
N PRO A 49 10.01 -0.43 16.03
CA PRO A 49 10.87 -1.59 15.74
C PRO A 49 10.37 -2.90 16.36
N TRP A 50 9.89 -2.89 17.61
CA TRP A 50 9.58 -4.13 18.34
C TRP A 50 8.25 -4.13 19.10
N SER A 51 7.82 -2.98 19.62
CA SER A 51 6.63 -2.86 20.47
C SER A 51 5.98 -1.50 20.33
N ASP A 52 4.67 -1.48 20.12
CA ASP A 52 3.84 -0.27 20.02
C ASP A 52 3.47 0.34 21.37
N LYS A 53 3.97 -0.24 22.48
CA LYS A 53 3.85 0.32 23.84
C LYS A 53 4.60 1.65 24.01
N TYR A 54 5.68 1.85 23.27
CA TYR A 54 6.59 2.99 23.45
C TYR A 54 6.68 3.87 22.19
N ILE A 55 6.93 5.16 22.42
CA ILE A 55 7.44 6.07 21.39
C ILE A 55 8.92 5.76 21.22
N TRP A 56 9.35 5.59 19.97
CA TRP A 56 10.73 5.24 19.65
C TRP A 56 11.45 6.39 19.00
N GLU A 57 12.65 6.66 19.49
CA GLU A 57 13.60 7.54 18.83
C GLU A 57 14.78 6.74 18.28
N LEU A 58 15.26 7.19 17.12
CA LEU A 58 16.29 6.51 16.36
C LEU A 58 17.38 7.48 15.95
N LYS A 59 18.63 7.13 16.23
CA LYS A 59 19.78 7.77 15.59
C LYS A 59 20.10 6.99 14.33
N ARG A 60 20.25 7.70 13.22
CA ARG A 60 20.65 7.13 11.93
C ARG A 60 22.02 7.66 11.53
N LYS A 61 22.77 6.84 10.81
CA LYS A 61 24.09 7.22 10.29
C LYS A 61 23.97 8.51 9.47
N ASN A 62 24.83 9.48 9.77
CA ASN A 62 24.86 10.81 9.15
C ASN A 62 23.54 11.61 9.25
N ASN A 63 22.68 11.30 10.23
CA ASN A 63 21.36 11.94 10.41
C ASN A 63 20.50 11.92 9.14
N LYS A 64 20.67 10.91 8.29
CA LYS A 64 19.83 10.73 7.10
C LYS A 64 18.58 9.95 7.48
N ASP A 65 17.40 10.43 7.08
CA ASP A 65 16.11 9.79 7.37
C ASP A 65 16.04 8.33 6.90
N ARG A 66 16.70 8.03 5.76
CA ARG A 66 16.81 6.68 5.20
C ARG A 66 18.14 5.98 5.51
N GLY A 67 18.96 6.56 6.39
CA GLY A 67 20.24 6.00 6.82
C GLY A 67 20.06 4.78 7.72
N GLU A 68 21.10 3.96 7.84
CA GLU A 68 21.14 2.82 8.75
C GLU A 68 20.92 3.28 10.21
N PRO A 69 20.01 2.65 10.98
CA PRO A 69 19.86 2.93 12.41
C PRO A 69 21.10 2.50 13.19
N VAL A 70 21.65 3.40 14.01
CA VAL A 70 22.87 3.17 14.81
C VAL A 70 22.60 3.12 16.32
N ALA A 71 21.49 3.68 16.79
CA ALA A 71 21.07 3.59 18.19
C ALA A 71 19.57 3.86 18.31
N PHE A 72 18.98 3.35 19.40
CA PHE A 72 17.55 3.42 19.70
C PHE A 72 17.33 3.81 21.15
N ARG A 73 16.20 4.44 21.43
CA ARG A 73 15.66 4.55 22.80
C ARG A 73 14.14 4.59 22.77
N THR A 74 13.54 4.23 23.90
CA THR A 74 12.16 4.58 24.21
C THR A 74 12.12 6.02 24.74
N ALA A 75 11.10 6.78 24.34
CA ALA A 75 10.94 8.21 24.62
C ALA A 75 9.50 8.52 25.06
N GLY A 76 8.95 7.66 25.92
CA GLY A 76 7.61 7.80 26.47
C GLY A 76 6.67 6.66 26.08
N LEU A 77 5.50 6.65 26.72
CA LEU A 77 4.42 5.72 26.41
C LEU A 77 3.67 6.15 25.13
N SER A 78 3.44 5.18 24.24
CA SER A 78 2.65 5.38 23.05
C SER A 78 1.16 5.19 23.35
N HIS A 79 0.34 6.10 22.84
CA HIS A 79 -1.12 5.97 22.82
C HIS A 79 -1.63 5.42 21.48
N SER A 80 -0.73 5.26 20.50
CA SER A 80 -1.03 4.78 19.16
C SER A 80 -0.88 3.27 19.12
N LYS A 81 -1.91 2.57 18.66
CA LYS A 81 -1.82 1.14 18.34
C LYS A 81 -1.39 0.98 16.89
N ILE A 82 -0.43 0.09 16.65
CA ILE A 82 -0.11 -0.30 15.27
C ILE A 82 -1.31 -1.07 14.74
N GLN A 83 -1.97 -0.50 13.74
CA GLN A 83 -3.02 -1.21 13.05
C GLN A 83 -2.40 -2.27 12.14
N GLY A 84 -2.61 -3.52 12.51
CA GLY A 84 -2.30 -4.65 11.64
C GLY A 84 -3.03 -4.50 10.31
N ARG A 85 -2.38 -4.95 9.24
CA ARG A 85 -2.95 -5.02 7.88
C ARG A 85 -2.96 -6.48 7.42
N PRO A 86 -3.59 -7.41 8.17
CA PRO A 86 -3.58 -8.81 7.82
C PRO A 86 -4.32 -9.00 6.49
N ILE A 87 -3.97 -10.03 5.74
CA ILE A 87 -4.78 -10.50 4.60
C ILE A 87 -5.05 -11.96 4.84
N ARG A 88 -6.32 -12.35 4.93
CA ARG A 88 -6.72 -13.73 5.23
C ARG A 88 -6.14 -14.74 4.24
N GLY A 89 -5.70 -15.87 4.77
CA GLY A 89 -5.09 -16.94 3.97
C GLY A 89 -6.01 -17.47 2.87
N ASN A 90 -7.30 -17.66 3.14
CA ASN A 90 -8.26 -18.14 2.14
C ASN A 90 -8.48 -17.14 0.99
N ILE A 91 -8.43 -15.84 1.26
CA ILE A 91 -8.49 -14.80 0.21
C ILE A 91 -7.25 -14.87 -0.68
N ARG A 92 -6.07 -15.05 -0.08
CA ARG A 92 -4.82 -15.22 -0.83
C ARG A 92 -4.89 -16.40 -1.79
N SER A 93 -5.36 -17.56 -1.30
CA SER A 93 -5.52 -18.76 -2.12
C SER A 93 -6.52 -18.57 -3.26
N ALA A 94 -7.68 -17.95 -2.98
CA ALA A 94 -8.70 -17.70 -3.99
C ALA A 94 -8.20 -16.77 -5.11
N LEU A 95 -7.48 -15.71 -4.75
CA LEU A 95 -6.92 -14.76 -5.73
C LEU A 95 -5.84 -15.38 -6.60
N LEU A 96 -4.93 -16.18 -6.04
CA LEU A 96 -3.89 -16.84 -6.85
C LEU A 96 -4.46 -17.93 -7.76
N ALA A 97 -5.55 -18.59 -7.36
CA ALA A 97 -6.26 -19.52 -8.22
C ALA A 97 -6.94 -18.83 -9.40
N ARG A 98 -7.55 -17.64 -9.16
CA ARG A 98 -8.21 -16.84 -10.19
C ARG A 98 -7.23 -16.10 -11.10
N THR A 99 -6.14 -15.62 -10.52
CA THR A 99 -5.20 -14.68 -11.14
C THR A 99 -3.76 -15.14 -10.83
N PRO A 100 -3.22 -16.12 -11.57
CA PRO A 100 -1.91 -16.73 -11.30
C PRO A 100 -0.73 -15.89 -11.81
N ASN A 101 -0.94 -14.61 -12.11
CA ASN A 101 0.06 -13.70 -12.64
C ASN A 101 -0.19 -12.26 -12.17
N CYS A 102 0.83 -11.41 -12.25
CA CYS A 102 0.70 -9.99 -12.00
C CYS A 102 -0.30 -9.38 -12.99
N LEU A 103 -1.32 -8.68 -12.49
CA LEU A 103 -2.33 -8.01 -13.32
C LEU A 103 -1.75 -6.88 -14.18
N HIS A 104 -0.63 -6.29 -13.76
CA HIS A 104 0.02 -5.21 -14.50
C HIS A 104 0.96 -5.72 -15.61
N CYS A 105 1.91 -6.59 -15.26
CA CYS A 105 3.00 -6.98 -16.16
C CYS A 105 2.99 -8.44 -16.61
N GLY A 106 2.06 -9.26 -16.13
CA GLY A 106 1.91 -10.66 -16.55
C GLY A 106 2.96 -11.64 -15.99
N THR A 107 3.94 -11.20 -15.21
CA THR A 107 4.89 -12.14 -14.58
C THR A 107 4.19 -13.08 -13.60
N THR A 108 4.65 -14.32 -13.52
CA THR A 108 4.21 -15.33 -12.54
C THR A 108 5.17 -15.44 -11.34
N LYS A 109 6.26 -14.66 -11.35
CA LYS A 109 7.27 -14.63 -10.29
C LYS A 109 6.99 -13.50 -9.31
N THR A 110 7.47 -13.69 -8.07
CA THR A 110 7.44 -12.68 -6.99
C THR A 110 6.05 -12.07 -6.76
N LEU A 111 5.00 -12.88 -6.93
CA LEU A 111 3.63 -12.43 -6.73
C LEU A 111 3.38 -12.04 -5.28
N VAL A 112 2.70 -10.91 -5.12
CA VAL A 112 2.23 -10.36 -3.87
C VAL A 112 0.74 -10.05 -4.01
N ILE A 113 0.03 -10.19 -2.89
CA ILE A 113 -1.38 -9.87 -2.79
C ILE A 113 -1.46 -8.72 -1.82
N ASP A 114 -2.04 -7.62 -2.28
CA ASP A 114 -2.14 -6.39 -1.51
C ASP A 114 -3.48 -5.70 -1.73
N HIS A 115 -3.74 -4.72 -0.88
CA HIS A 115 -4.96 -3.93 -0.84
C HIS A 115 -5.11 -3.15 -2.15
N LYS A 116 -6.32 -3.09 -2.67
CA LYS A 116 -6.69 -2.19 -3.76
C LYS A 116 -6.61 -0.73 -3.32
N ASN A 117 -7.12 -0.45 -2.12
CA ASN A 117 -7.04 0.85 -1.49
C ASN A 117 -5.75 1.01 -0.67
N ASP A 118 -4.76 1.71 -1.23
CA ASP A 118 -3.47 1.99 -0.59
C ASP A 118 -3.51 3.01 0.56
N MET A 119 -4.65 3.67 0.80
CA MET A 119 -4.76 4.69 1.85
C MET A 119 -4.97 4.07 3.24
N TYR A 120 -5.34 2.79 3.33
CA TYR A 120 -5.63 2.10 4.59
C TYR A 120 -6.66 2.85 5.47
N ASN A 121 -7.60 3.56 4.85
CA ASN A 121 -8.66 4.33 5.51
C ASN A 121 -10.00 3.56 5.60
N ASP A 122 -10.10 2.37 5.00
CA ASP A 122 -11.25 1.47 5.15
C ASP A 122 -11.00 0.43 6.26
N MET A 123 -11.53 0.71 7.45
CA MET A 123 -11.40 -0.16 8.63
C MET A 123 -11.94 -1.58 8.42
N ARG A 124 -12.91 -1.74 7.52
CA ARG A 124 -13.48 -3.05 7.17
C ARG A 124 -12.45 -3.92 6.43
N VAL A 125 -11.60 -3.33 5.59
CA VAL A 125 -10.55 -4.10 4.90
C VAL A 125 -9.42 -4.46 5.86
N LEU A 126 -9.15 -3.62 6.85
CA LEU A 126 -8.08 -3.87 7.83
C LEU A 126 -8.44 -4.94 8.87
N ASN A 127 -9.73 -5.26 9.01
CA ASN A 127 -10.20 -6.34 9.87
C ASN A 127 -10.39 -7.62 9.06
N ALA A 128 -9.63 -8.66 9.41
CA ALA A 128 -9.72 -9.98 8.78
C ALA A 128 -11.16 -10.50 8.67
N ASP A 129 -12.00 -10.31 9.68
CA ASP A 129 -13.34 -10.88 9.72
C ASP A 129 -14.29 -10.27 8.67
N THR A 130 -13.99 -9.06 8.21
CA THR A 130 -14.84 -8.28 7.31
C THR A 130 -14.26 -8.10 5.90
N GLN A 131 -13.11 -8.72 5.64
CA GLN A 131 -12.46 -8.74 4.32
C GLN A 131 -13.25 -9.57 3.30
N SER A 132 -13.21 -9.10 2.06
CA SER A 132 -13.69 -9.78 0.86
C SER A 132 -12.56 -9.97 -0.14
N VAL A 133 -12.73 -10.88 -1.10
CA VAL A 133 -11.74 -11.11 -2.16
C VAL A 133 -11.52 -9.85 -3.01
N ASP A 134 -12.56 -9.06 -3.21
CA ASP A 134 -12.54 -7.88 -4.07
C ASP A 134 -11.80 -6.69 -3.47
N ASP A 135 -11.38 -6.77 -2.19
CA ASP A 135 -10.58 -5.74 -1.53
C ASP A 135 -9.10 -5.78 -1.93
N PHE A 136 -8.68 -6.85 -2.61
CA PHE A 136 -7.28 -7.13 -2.88
C PHE A 136 -7.04 -7.44 -4.35
N GLN A 137 -5.79 -7.31 -4.79
CA GLN A 137 -5.36 -7.60 -6.15
C GLN A 137 -4.00 -8.31 -6.17
N VAL A 138 -3.72 -9.02 -7.27
CA VAL A 138 -2.45 -9.74 -7.48
C VAL A 138 -1.51 -8.91 -8.36
N LEU A 139 -0.35 -8.56 -7.81
CA LEU A 139 0.73 -7.88 -8.51
C LEU A 139 2.05 -8.61 -8.24
N CYS A 140 3.14 -8.29 -8.96
CA CYS A 140 4.47 -8.67 -8.50
C CYS A 140 5.05 -7.60 -7.57
N ASP A 141 6.05 -7.98 -6.79
CA ASP A 141 6.81 -7.10 -5.89
C ASP A 141 7.19 -5.76 -6.54
N LYS A 142 7.76 -5.78 -7.75
CA LYS A 142 8.15 -4.57 -8.49
C LYS A 142 6.94 -3.69 -8.82
N CYS A 143 5.83 -4.28 -9.26
CA CYS A 143 4.65 -3.49 -9.63
C CYS A 143 3.97 -2.90 -8.39
N ASN A 144 3.91 -3.66 -7.29
CA ASN A 144 3.27 -3.21 -6.05
C ASN A 144 4.14 -2.19 -5.30
N ASN A 145 5.38 -2.56 -5.00
CA ASN A 145 6.25 -1.81 -4.09
C ASN A 145 6.95 -0.63 -4.77
N ASP A 146 7.16 -0.69 -6.09
CA ASP A 146 7.77 0.41 -6.82
C ASP A 146 6.69 1.21 -7.56
N LEU A 147 6.00 0.62 -8.54
CA LEU A 147 5.16 1.40 -9.45
C LEU A 147 3.89 1.95 -8.79
N LYS A 148 3.10 1.07 -8.16
CA LYS A 148 1.86 1.44 -7.45
C LYS A 148 2.16 2.34 -6.25
N HIS A 149 3.15 1.99 -5.44
CA HIS A 149 3.57 2.83 -4.31
C HIS A 149 4.05 4.21 -4.76
N ASN A 150 4.92 4.31 -5.77
CA ASN A 150 5.37 5.62 -6.27
C ASN A 150 4.22 6.46 -6.82
N ALA A 151 3.23 5.84 -7.47
CA ALA A 151 2.03 6.54 -7.91
C ALA A 151 1.24 7.09 -6.71
N HIS A 152 1.03 6.28 -5.67
CA HIS A 152 0.37 6.72 -4.43
C HIS A 152 1.12 7.86 -3.72
N GLU A 153 2.43 7.75 -3.55
CA GLU A 153 3.25 8.80 -2.92
C GLU A 153 3.18 10.11 -3.70
N LYS A 154 3.16 10.02 -5.04
CA LYS A 154 3.00 11.19 -5.89
C LYS A 154 1.64 11.85 -5.68
N GLU A 155 0.55 11.09 -5.73
CA GLU A 155 -0.82 11.61 -5.51
C GLU A 155 -0.95 12.24 -4.12
N LYS A 156 -0.39 11.60 -3.09
CA LYS A 156 -0.36 12.11 -1.72
C LYS A 156 0.42 13.43 -1.61
N THR A 157 1.54 13.55 -2.32
CA THR A 157 2.39 14.75 -2.31
C THR A 157 1.77 15.90 -3.10
N THR A 158 1.14 15.60 -4.24
CA THR A 158 0.55 16.61 -5.12
C THR A 158 -0.86 17.01 -4.71
N GLY A 159 -1.56 16.18 -3.94
CA GLY A 159 -2.97 16.34 -3.60
C GLY A 159 -3.93 16.01 -4.76
N ILE A 160 -3.44 15.40 -5.85
CA ILE A 160 -4.19 15.21 -7.09
C ILE A 160 -4.13 13.75 -7.52
N LEU A 161 -5.28 13.19 -7.94
CA LEU A 161 -5.36 11.86 -8.52
C LEU A 161 -4.94 11.87 -10.01
N HIS A 162 -4.16 10.89 -10.43
CA HIS A 162 -3.62 10.86 -11.79
C HIS A 162 -4.38 9.87 -12.68
N SER A 163 -4.73 10.31 -13.90
CA SER A 163 -5.22 9.44 -14.97
C SER A 163 -4.17 8.39 -15.34
N VAL A 164 -4.62 7.24 -15.84
CA VAL A 164 -3.77 6.18 -16.37
C VAL A 164 -2.77 6.67 -17.42
N HIS A 165 -3.07 7.77 -18.14
CA HIS A 165 -2.19 8.31 -19.18
C HIS A 165 -0.83 8.79 -18.63
N TYR A 166 -0.75 9.12 -17.34
CA TYR A 166 0.51 9.43 -16.67
C TYR A 166 1.45 8.22 -16.55
N LEU A 167 0.94 7.00 -16.72
CA LEU A 167 1.75 5.77 -16.68
C LEU A 167 2.43 5.46 -18.02
N CYS A 168 2.08 6.18 -19.10
CA CYS A 168 2.67 6.03 -20.43
C CYS A 168 2.66 4.56 -20.95
N LEU A 169 1.61 3.80 -20.62
CA LEU A 169 1.51 2.39 -21.02
C LEU A 169 1.36 2.28 -22.54
N PRO A 170 2.20 1.48 -23.25
CA PRO A 170 2.12 1.34 -24.70
C PRO A 170 0.73 0.93 -25.21
N ALA A 171 0.05 0.05 -24.48
CA ALA A 171 -1.29 -0.44 -24.81
C ALA A 171 -2.38 0.66 -24.79
N LEU A 172 -2.11 1.80 -24.13
CA LEU A 172 -3.05 2.91 -23.97
C LEU A 172 -2.65 4.13 -24.80
N ARG A 173 -1.53 4.09 -25.54
CA ARG A 173 -0.97 5.23 -26.27
C ARG A 173 -1.97 5.93 -27.19
N ASN A 174 -2.84 5.16 -27.82
CA ASN A 174 -3.82 5.66 -28.79
C ASN A 174 -5.23 5.80 -28.19
N ASP A 175 -5.39 5.46 -26.91
CA ASP A 175 -6.65 5.62 -26.22
C ASP A 175 -6.85 7.09 -25.85
N GLY A 176 -8.11 7.54 -25.88
CA GLY A 176 -8.45 8.86 -25.39
C GLY A 176 -8.64 8.87 -23.88
N GLU A 177 -9.14 9.98 -23.34
CA GLU A 177 -9.60 10.03 -21.96
C GLU A 177 -10.77 9.07 -21.71
N TYR A 178 -10.79 8.51 -20.50
CA TYR A 178 -11.84 7.61 -20.07
C TYR A 178 -12.93 8.35 -19.28
N PRO A 179 -14.22 8.10 -19.55
CA PRO A 179 -15.30 8.82 -18.86
C PRO A 179 -15.28 8.68 -17.34
N TRP A 180 -14.89 7.51 -16.81
CA TRP A 180 -14.83 7.28 -15.36
C TRP A 180 -13.64 7.99 -14.69
N GLU A 181 -12.62 8.37 -15.46
CA GLU A 181 -11.48 9.12 -14.92
C GLU A 181 -11.80 10.61 -14.73
N LYS A 182 -12.94 11.10 -15.25
CA LYS A 182 -13.39 12.49 -15.02
C LYS A 182 -13.72 12.79 -13.56
N THR A 183 -13.92 11.75 -12.74
CA THR A 183 -14.13 11.89 -11.30
C THR A 183 -12.82 11.94 -10.52
N LEU A 184 -11.67 11.79 -11.18
CA LEU A 184 -10.36 11.89 -10.54
C LEU A 184 -10.03 13.36 -10.33
N THR A 185 -10.33 13.84 -9.14
CA THR A 185 -10.09 15.23 -8.74
C THR A 185 -8.96 15.28 -7.71
N GLU A 186 -9.31 15.26 -6.43
CA GLU A 186 -8.41 15.51 -5.32
C GLU A 186 -8.11 14.23 -4.56
N TYR A 187 -6.87 14.15 -4.06
CA TYR A 187 -6.47 13.11 -3.14
C TYR A 187 -7.00 13.45 -1.73
N ASP A 188 -7.90 12.63 -1.21
CA ASP A 188 -8.58 12.82 0.06
C ASP A 188 -8.55 11.53 0.88
N GLU A 189 -7.72 11.51 1.94
CA GLU A 189 -7.57 10.36 2.83
C GLU A 189 -8.80 10.10 3.71
N SER A 190 -9.76 11.03 3.80
CA SER A 190 -11.02 10.80 4.51
C SER A 190 -12.04 10.01 3.68
N ASN A 191 -11.89 10.03 2.35
CA ASN A 191 -12.77 9.34 1.43
C ASN A 191 -12.24 7.95 1.07
N ILE A 192 -12.88 6.90 1.58
CA ILE A 192 -12.51 5.50 1.31
C ILE A 192 -12.59 5.11 -0.18
N TRP A 193 -13.33 5.90 -0.98
CA TRP A 193 -13.48 5.71 -2.42
C TRP A 193 -12.64 6.68 -3.24
N CYS A 194 -11.77 7.52 -2.63
CA CYS A 194 -11.00 8.55 -3.34
C CYS A 194 -10.28 7.98 -4.57
N LYS A 195 -9.57 6.86 -4.41
CA LYS A 195 -8.81 6.23 -5.50
C LYS A 195 -9.66 5.34 -6.42
N LYS A 196 -10.95 5.15 -6.14
CA LYS A 196 -11.87 4.36 -6.97
C LYS A 196 -11.89 4.98 -8.36
N ASN A 197 -11.61 4.17 -9.39
CA ASN A 197 -11.45 4.55 -10.81
C ASN A 197 -10.01 4.86 -11.27
N THR A 198 -9.03 4.98 -10.38
CA THR A 198 -7.62 5.01 -10.79
C THR A 198 -7.16 3.63 -11.27
N TYR A 199 -6.17 3.59 -12.16
CA TYR A 199 -5.60 2.34 -12.67
C TYR A 199 -5.06 1.43 -11.56
N TRP A 200 -4.30 2.01 -10.61
CA TRP A 200 -3.64 1.22 -9.55
C TRP A 200 -4.58 0.77 -8.44
N TYR A 201 -5.76 1.40 -8.30
CA TYR A 201 -6.77 0.93 -7.37
C TYR A 201 -7.24 -0.47 -7.74
N ASP A 202 -7.56 -0.71 -9.01
CA ASP A 202 -8.00 -2.02 -9.49
C ASP A 202 -7.63 -2.20 -10.96
N VAL A 203 -6.50 -2.86 -11.21
CA VAL A 203 -5.96 -3.06 -12.56
C VAL A 203 -6.92 -3.91 -13.41
N GLU A 204 -7.51 -4.96 -12.82
CA GLU A 204 -8.44 -5.87 -13.51
C GLU A 204 -9.71 -5.11 -13.92
N GLU A 205 -10.33 -4.38 -12.99
CA GLU A 205 -11.52 -3.58 -13.27
C GLU A 205 -11.25 -2.45 -14.26
N PHE A 206 -10.06 -1.84 -14.21
CA PHE A 206 -9.67 -0.80 -15.17
C PHE A 206 -9.67 -1.36 -16.60
N TRP A 207 -9.00 -2.48 -16.83
CA TRP A 207 -8.96 -3.13 -18.14
C TRP A 207 -10.35 -3.56 -18.60
N ARG A 208 -11.17 -4.11 -17.71
CA ARG A 208 -12.56 -4.47 -18.02
C ARG A 208 -13.39 -3.26 -18.47
N LYS A 209 -13.32 -2.14 -17.74
CA LYS A 209 -14.02 -0.89 -18.12
C LYS A 209 -13.51 -0.34 -19.44
N ARG A 210 -12.19 -0.35 -19.65
CA ARG A 210 -11.56 0.03 -20.91
C ARG A 210 -12.14 -0.77 -22.06
N ASP A 211 -12.10 -2.09 -21.98
CA ASP A 211 -12.47 -2.93 -23.11
C ASP A 211 -13.95 -2.74 -23.48
N ILE A 212 -14.83 -2.62 -22.47
CA ILE A 212 -16.24 -2.26 -22.67
C ILE A 212 -16.35 -0.91 -23.38
N TYR A 213 -15.62 0.10 -22.93
CA TYR A 213 -15.72 1.45 -23.48
C TYR A 213 -15.15 1.56 -24.89
N VAL A 214 -13.95 1.04 -25.11
CA VAL A 214 -13.20 1.17 -26.36
C VAL A 214 -13.82 0.32 -27.46
N PHE A 215 -14.18 -0.93 -27.16
CA PHE A 215 -14.65 -1.87 -28.17
C PHE A 215 -16.16 -1.84 -28.39
N TYR A 216 -16.95 -1.43 -27.40
CA TYR A 216 -18.43 -1.46 -27.51
C TYR A 216 -19.05 -0.07 -27.46
N MET A 217 -18.82 0.69 -26.39
CA MET A 217 -19.53 1.97 -26.18
C MET A 217 -19.12 3.05 -27.18
N LYS A 218 -17.82 3.20 -27.44
CA LYS A 218 -17.30 4.24 -28.34
C LYS A 218 -17.75 4.01 -29.80
N PRO A 219 -17.69 2.78 -30.36
CA PRO A 219 -18.29 2.49 -31.65
C PRO A 219 -19.81 2.71 -31.68
N LEU A 220 -20.53 2.24 -30.66
CA LEU A 220 -21.98 2.44 -30.56
C LEU A 220 -22.35 3.93 -30.57
N HIS A 221 -21.68 4.74 -29.75
CA HIS A 221 -21.90 6.20 -29.71
C HIS A 221 -21.61 6.87 -31.06
N ARG A 222 -20.56 6.44 -31.77
CA ARG A 222 -20.25 6.96 -33.11
C ARG A 222 -21.37 6.64 -34.10
N GLU A 223 -21.88 5.42 -34.07
CA GLU A 223 -22.96 4.99 -34.96
C GLU A 223 -24.29 5.69 -34.64
N LEU A 224 -24.64 5.81 -33.35
CA LEU A 224 -25.82 6.57 -32.92
C LEU A 224 -25.74 8.04 -33.36
N LYS A 225 -24.58 8.68 -33.18
CA LYS A 225 -24.36 10.06 -33.65
C LYS A 225 -24.50 10.18 -35.17
N ARG A 226 -24.00 9.20 -35.92
CA ARG A 226 -24.14 9.16 -37.38
C ARG A 226 -25.60 9.08 -37.80
N LYS A 227 -26.40 8.24 -37.13
CA LYS A 227 -27.83 8.07 -37.43
C LYS A 227 -28.67 9.29 -37.05
N ILE A 228 -28.42 9.91 -35.90
CA ILE A 228 -29.14 11.12 -35.46
C ILE A 228 -28.92 12.26 -36.46
N LYS A 229 -27.67 12.48 -36.91
CA LYS A 229 -27.33 13.51 -37.90
C LYS A 229 -27.91 13.29 -39.31
N VAL A 230 -28.41 12.10 -39.61
CA VAL A 230 -29.07 11.81 -40.90
C VAL A 230 -30.57 12.11 -40.82
N ILE A 231 -31.12 12.26 -39.60
CA ILE A 231 -32.53 12.54 -39.36
C ILE A 231 -32.78 14.05 -39.23
N GLU A 232 -31.76 14.83 -38.82
CA GLU A 232 -31.74 16.31 -38.84
C GLU A 232 -31.49 16.86 -40.25
#